data_AF-A0A2E7D6K7-F1
#
_entry.id   AF-A0A2E7D6K7-F1
#
_cell.length_a   1.000
_cell.length_b   1.000
_cell.length_c   1.000
_cell.angle_alpha   90.00
_cell.angle_beta   90.00
_cell.angle_gamma   90.00
#
_symmetry.space_group_name_H-M   'P 1'
#
loop_
_entity.id
_entity.type
_entity.pdbx_description
1 polymer ?
#
loop_
_entity_poly.entity_id
_entity_poly.type
_entity_poly.pdbx_seq_one_letter_code
_entity_poly.pdbx_strand_id
1 'polypeptide(L)'
;MLNEEPDGAADVIKAREQSKDGEEVILVGRIGGGENPWIEGRAAFTVVDGSLKACSDIPGDDCPIPWDYCCETDKLPPSTALVKVVDDSGSLIKTDAKKLLDVKELSTVVVKGKAQRDDDGNLTVLATGVFVKKK
;
A
#
# COMPACT_ATOMS: atom_id res chain seq x y z
N MET A 1 1.63 -3.58 -14.95
CA MET A 1 0.76 -2.46 -14.53
C MET A 1 -0.63 -2.69 -15.06
N LEU A 2 -1.64 -2.32 -14.30
CA LEU A 2 -3.04 -2.48 -14.70
C LEU A 2 -3.54 -1.19 -15.36
N ASN A 3 -4.26 -1.33 -16.47
CA ASN A 3 -4.84 -0.19 -17.20
C ASN A 3 -6.24 0.18 -16.68
N GLU A 4 -6.90 -0.75 -16.01
CA GLU A 4 -8.25 -0.61 -15.45
C GLU A 4 -8.23 -1.02 -13.97
N GLU A 5 -9.15 -0.45 -13.19
CA GLU A 5 -9.30 -0.79 -11.78
C GLU A 5 -9.85 -2.23 -11.69
N PRO A 6 -9.16 -3.15 -10.99
CA PRO A 6 -9.68 -4.49 -10.80
C PRO A 6 -10.85 -4.49 -9.80
N ASP A 7 -11.90 -5.24 -10.11
CA ASP A 7 -13.07 -5.40 -9.25
C ASP A 7 -12.73 -6.13 -7.94
N GLY A 8 -13.54 -5.89 -6.91
CA GLY A 8 -13.50 -6.66 -5.67
C GLY A 8 -12.36 -6.31 -4.72
N ALA A 9 -11.72 -5.14 -4.89
CA ALA A 9 -10.71 -4.67 -3.96
C ALA A 9 -11.25 -4.54 -2.53
N ALA A 10 -10.54 -5.13 -1.57
CA ALA A 10 -10.80 -4.95 -0.15
C ALA A 10 -9.92 -3.83 0.43
N ASP A 11 -10.39 -3.16 1.48
CA ASP A 11 -9.52 -2.26 2.25
C ASP A 11 -8.40 -3.03 2.96
N VAL A 12 -7.31 -2.35 3.30
CA VAL A 12 -6.08 -2.94 3.85
C VAL A 12 -6.35 -3.76 5.12
N ILE A 13 -7.13 -3.24 6.06
CA ILE A 13 -7.49 -3.93 7.32
C ILE A 13 -8.20 -5.25 6.98
N LYS A 14 -9.21 -5.19 6.13
CA LYS A 14 -10.00 -6.37 5.75
C LYS A 14 -9.13 -7.42 5.03
N ALA A 15 -8.27 -6.98 4.11
CA ALA A 15 -7.32 -7.87 3.45
C ALA A 15 -6.37 -8.52 4.45
N ARG A 16 -5.85 -7.74 5.43
CA ARG A 16 -5.00 -8.24 6.50
C ARG A 16 -5.72 -9.20 7.45
N GLU A 17 -7.00 -9.07 7.69
CA GLU A 17 -7.71 -10.01 8.57
C GLU A 17 -8.08 -11.32 7.86
N GLN A 18 -8.34 -11.27 6.56
CA GLN A 18 -8.97 -12.38 5.83
C GLN A 18 -8.00 -13.21 5.00
N SER A 19 -6.91 -12.62 4.51
CA SER A 19 -6.00 -13.31 3.58
C SER A 19 -5.19 -14.39 4.30
N LYS A 20 -5.06 -15.55 3.66
CA LYS A 20 -4.09 -16.59 4.03
C LYS A 20 -2.78 -16.41 3.28
N ASP A 21 -1.71 -17.00 3.81
CA ASP A 21 -0.44 -17.02 3.10
C ASP A 21 -0.58 -17.70 1.73
N GLY A 22 -0.02 -17.07 0.70
CA GLY A 22 -0.08 -17.51 -0.70
C GLY A 22 -1.40 -17.22 -1.43
N GLU A 23 -2.43 -16.70 -0.75
CA GLU A 23 -3.74 -16.39 -1.35
C GLU A 23 -3.65 -15.22 -2.33
N GLU A 24 -4.42 -15.27 -3.43
CA GLU A 24 -4.57 -14.11 -4.31
C GLU A 24 -5.46 -13.06 -3.63
N VAL A 25 -4.95 -11.83 -3.52
CA VAL A 25 -5.64 -10.70 -2.91
C VAL A 25 -5.68 -9.52 -3.86
N ILE A 26 -6.77 -8.76 -3.77
CA ILE A 26 -6.91 -7.44 -4.38
C ILE A 26 -7.21 -6.48 -3.24
N LEU A 27 -6.34 -5.49 -3.02
CA LEU A 27 -6.53 -4.49 -1.97
C LEU A 27 -6.44 -3.06 -2.49
N VAL A 28 -7.09 -2.13 -1.80
CA VAL A 28 -6.98 -0.69 -2.04
C VAL A 28 -6.41 0.00 -0.81
N GLY A 29 -5.50 0.95 -1.02
CA GLY A 29 -4.90 1.73 0.05
C GLY A 29 -4.17 2.98 -0.44
N ARG A 30 -3.82 3.86 0.48
CA ARG A 30 -3.04 5.09 0.21
C ARG A 30 -1.59 4.88 0.61
N ILE A 31 -0.66 5.27 -0.26
CA ILE A 31 0.78 5.18 0.05
C ILE A 31 1.11 6.09 1.26
N GLY A 32 1.72 5.53 2.29
CA GLY A 32 2.00 6.22 3.55
C GLY A 32 2.25 5.25 4.71
N GLY A 33 2.05 5.71 5.95
CA GLY A 33 2.19 4.89 7.17
C GLY A 33 3.55 5.02 7.86
N GLY A 34 4.35 6.01 7.46
CA GLY A 34 5.61 6.39 8.10
C GLY A 34 6.24 7.57 7.37
N GLU A 35 7.25 8.19 7.98
CA GLU A 35 7.96 9.34 7.39
C GLU A 35 8.46 9.03 5.96
N ASN A 36 9.03 7.83 5.78
CA ASN A 36 9.43 7.30 4.49
C ASN A 36 8.69 6.00 4.17
N PRO A 37 7.62 6.03 3.35
CA PRO A 37 6.89 4.83 2.96
C PRO A 37 7.59 4.05 1.83
N TRP A 38 8.77 4.47 1.37
CA TRP A 38 9.45 3.93 0.20
C TRP A 38 10.64 3.05 0.57
N ILE A 39 10.87 1.99 -0.22
CA ILE A 39 12.12 1.24 -0.18
C ILE A 39 13.01 1.68 -1.33
N GLU A 40 14.13 2.35 -1.02
CA GLU A 40 15.05 2.88 -2.02
C GLU A 40 15.57 1.81 -2.99
N GLY A 41 15.55 2.13 -4.29
CA GLY A 41 16.01 1.25 -5.35
C GLY A 41 15.14 0.01 -5.56
N ARG A 42 13.93 -0.04 -4.98
CA ARG A 42 12.99 -1.15 -5.08
C ARG A 42 11.58 -0.66 -5.38
N ALA A 43 10.84 -1.49 -6.11
CA ALA A 43 9.44 -1.24 -6.38
C ALA A 43 8.61 -1.73 -5.18
N ALA A 44 8.89 -1.17 -4.00
CA ALA A 44 8.24 -1.53 -2.77
C ALA A 44 7.92 -0.31 -1.92
N PHE A 45 6.76 -0.34 -1.28
CA PHE A 45 6.22 0.77 -0.50
C PHE A 45 5.12 0.29 0.44
N THR A 46 4.84 1.05 1.48
CA THR A 46 3.72 0.78 2.40
C THR A 46 2.44 1.47 1.94
N VAL A 47 1.31 0.84 2.23
CA VAL A 47 -0.03 1.41 2.04
C VAL A 47 -0.82 1.36 3.34
N VAL A 48 -1.65 2.37 3.55
CA VAL A 48 -2.53 2.54 4.70
C VAL A 48 -3.98 2.42 4.26
N ASP A 49 -4.79 1.83 5.13
CA ASP A 49 -6.23 1.67 4.99
C ASP A 49 -6.96 3.00 4.78
N GLY A 50 -8.01 3.00 3.95
CA GLY A 50 -8.80 4.20 3.65
C GLY A 50 -9.62 4.74 4.83
N SER A 51 -9.78 3.97 5.90
CA SER A 51 -10.46 4.43 7.12
C SER A 51 -9.63 5.38 7.98
N LEU A 52 -8.31 5.41 7.81
CA LEU A 52 -7.43 6.35 8.50
C LEU A 52 -7.40 7.69 7.77
N LYS A 53 -7.46 8.77 8.56
CA LYS A 53 -7.33 10.13 8.04
C LYS A 53 -5.87 10.55 8.05
N ALA A 54 -5.35 10.91 6.88
CA ALA A 54 -4.09 11.64 6.79
C ALA A 54 -4.32 13.07 7.33
N CYS A 55 -3.27 13.72 7.84
CA CYS A 55 -3.39 15.09 8.34
C CYS A 55 -3.91 16.05 7.27
N SER A 56 -3.56 15.80 5.99
CA SER A 56 -4.06 16.55 4.84
C SER A 56 -5.57 16.49 4.63
N ASP A 57 -6.25 15.53 5.25
CA ASP A 57 -7.69 15.35 5.17
C ASP A 57 -8.43 16.14 6.27
N ILE A 58 -7.67 16.76 7.19
CA ILE A 58 -8.18 17.59 8.29
C ILE A 58 -8.15 19.07 7.84
N PRO A 59 -9.31 19.75 7.76
CA PRO A 59 -9.34 21.14 7.34
C PRO A 59 -8.52 22.05 8.26
N GLY A 60 -7.57 22.78 7.68
CA GLY A 60 -6.71 23.72 8.41
C GLY A 60 -5.48 23.10 9.09
N ASP A 61 -5.19 21.83 8.80
CA ASP A 61 -3.96 21.17 9.25
C ASP A 61 -2.82 21.40 8.24
N ASP A 62 -1.71 21.95 8.71
CA ASP A 62 -0.51 22.28 7.92
C ASP A 62 0.64 21.29 8.19
N CYS A 63 0.33 20.04 8.58
CA CYS A 63 1.33 19.02 8.84
C CYS A 63 2.30 18.87 7.63
N PRO A 64 3.62 18.91 7.86
CA PRO A 64 4.60 18.82 6.77
C PRO A 64 4.72 17.40 6.17
N ILE A 65 4.29 16.37 6.89
CA ILE A 65 4.41 14.95 6.52
C ILE A 65 3.05 14.25 6.69
N PRO A 66 1.99 14.68 5.99
CA PRO A 66 0.63 14.20 6.26
C PRO A 66 0.42 12.69 6.00
N TRP A 67 1.34 12.06 5.28
CA TRP A 67 1.31 10.63 4.94
C TRP A 67 1.90 9.72 6.01
N ASP A 68 2.51 10.26 7.06
CA ASP A 68 3.03 9.46 8.17
C ASP A 68 1.93 9.00 9.13
N TYR A 69 0.74 9.63 9.06
CA TYR A 69 -0.38 9.42 9.98
C TYR A 69 0.04 9.56 11.45
N CYS A 70 0.89 10.54 11.77
CA CYS A 70 1.33 10.81 13.15
C CYS A 70 0.18 11.09 14.13
N CYS A 71 -1.00 11.45 13.64
CA CYS A 71 -2.23 11.62 14.43
C CYS A 71 -2.99 10.31 14.76
N GLU A 72 -2.64 9.18 14.14
CA GLU A 72 -3.35 7.89 14.21
C GLU A 72 -2.38 6.70 14.43
N THR A 73 -1.27 6.94 15.14
CA THR A 73 -0.15 5.98 15.26
C THR A 73 -0.52 4.66 15.94
N ASP A 74 -1.49 4.66 16.85
CA ASP A 74 -2.02 3.46 17.51
C ASP A 74 -2.81 2.56 16.54
N LYS A 75 -3.41 3.15 15.50
CA LYS A 75 -4.19 2.44 14.48
C LYS A 75 -3.35 2.00 13.28
N LEU A 76 -2.13 2.52 13.13
CA LEU A 76 -1.27 2.20 11.98
C LEU A 76 -0.89 0.72 11.86
N PRO A 77 -0.43 0.02 12.93
CA PRO A 77 0.02 -1.36 12.80
C PRO A 77 -1.03 -2.30 12.19
N PRO A 78 -2.32 -2.26 12.60
CA PRO A 78 -3.32 -3.11 11.98
C PRO A 78 -3.84 -2.63 10.62
N SER A 79 -3.52 -1.39 10.24
CA SER A 79 -4.08 -0.72 9.06
C SER A 79 -3.08 -0.54 7.92
N THR A 80 -1.90 -1.17 8.04
CA THR A 80 -0.81 -1.02 7.07
C THR A 80 -0.46 -2.36 6.43
N ALA A 81 -0.11 -2.32 5.13
CA ALA A 81 0.46 -3.45 4.42
C ALA A 81 1.70 -3.01 3.61
N LEU A 82 2.65 -3.94 3.43
CA LEU A 82 3.80 -3.75 2.55
C LEU A 82 3.46 -4.25 1.14
N VAL A 83 3.71 -3.44 0.13
CA VAL A 83 3.58 -3.83 -1.27
C VAL A 83 4.97 -4.05 -1.85
N LYS A 84 5.16 -5.16 -2.55
CA LYS A 84 6.36 -5.49 -3.32
C LYS A 84 5.96 -5.83 -4.74
N VAL A 85 6.27 -4.97 -5.71
CA VAL A 85 6.00 -5.24 -7.12
C VAL A 85 7.01 -6.26 -7.64
N VAL A 86 6.50 -7.38 -8.14
CA VAL A 86 7.31 -8.48 -8.66
C VAL A 86 7.18 -8.59 -10.17
N ASP A 87 8.22 -9.12 -10.81
CA ASP A 87 8.19 -9.52 -12.23
C ASP A 87 7.50 -10.89 -12.41
N ASP A 88 7.44 -11.36 -13.66
CA ASP A 88 6.81 -12.64 -14.03
C ASP A 88 7.48 -13.86 -13.37
N SER A 89 8.72 -13.72 -12.88
CA SER A 89 9.43 -14.76 -12.13
C SER A 89 9.13 -14.72 -10.63
N GLY A 90 8.37 -13.73 -10.17
CA GLY A 90 8.14 -13.46 -8.74
C GLY A 90 9.26 -12.68 -8.07
N SER A 91 10.22 -12.13 -8.84
CA SER A 91 11.35 -11.38 -8.30
C SER A 91 10.99 -9.91 -8.11
N LEU A 92 11.36 -9.33 -6.96
CA LEU A 92 11.16 -7.91 -6.68
C LEU A 92 11.88 -7.02 -7.70
N ILE A 93 11.14 -6.11 -8.34
CA ILE A 93 11.68 -5.18 -9.33
C ILE A 93 12.68 -4.20 -8.68
N LYS A 94 13.87 -4.09 -9.28
CA LYS A 94 15.00 -3.27 -8.80
C LYS A 94 14.96 -1.85 -9.36
N THR A 95 13.90 -1.11 -9.09
CA THR A 95 13.73 0.30 -9.47
C THR A 95 12.77 0.97 -8.50
N ASP A 96 12.96 2.26 -8.20
CA ASP A 96 12.08 3.00 -7.29
C ASP A 96 10.62 2.95 -7.72
N ALA A 97 9.73 2.63 -6.76
CA ALA A 97 8.29 2.56 -6.99
C ALA A 97 7.72 3.89 -7.55
N LYS A 98 8.20 5.04 -7.04
CA LYS A 98 7.82 6.36 -7.52
C LYS A 98 8.02 6.52 -9.02
N LYS A 99 9.17 6.07 -9.53
CA LYS A 99 9.52 6.14 -10.95
C LYS A 99 8.76 5.10 -11.78
N LEU A 100 8.61 3.89 -11.24
CA LEU A 100 7.95 2.80 -11.95
C LEU A 100 6.45 3.04 -12.15
N LEU A 101 5.79 3.59 -11.14
CA LEU A 101 4.33 3.72 -11.08
C LEU A 101 3.81 5.14 -11.32
N ASP A 102 4.71 6.13 -11.39
CA ASP A 102 4.36 7.57 -11.42
C ASP A 102 3.47 7.97 -10.22
N VAL A 103 3.94 7.62 -9.02
CA VAL A 103 3.22 7.82 -7.75
C VAL A 103 4.01 8.68 -6.79
N LYS A 104 3.27 9.27 -5.85
CA LYS A 104 3.79 10.00 -4.68
C LYS A 104 3.04 9.58 -3.42
N GLU A 105 3.45 10.13 -2.29
CA GLU A 105 2.78 9.95 -1.01
C GLU A 105 1.28 10.31 -1.12
N LEU A 106 0.43 9.60 -0.38
CA LEU A 106 -1.04 9.68 -0.42
C LEU A 106 -1.70 9.32 -1.76
N SER A 107 -0.95 8.87 -2.77
CA SER A 107 -1.55 8.28 -3.98
C SER A 107 -2.35 7.04 -3.59
N THR A 108 -3.57 6.91 -4.10
CA THR A 108 -4.40 5.72 -3.88
C THR A 108 -4.10 4.69 -4.96
N VAL A 109 -3.79 3.48 -4.54
CA VAL A 109 -3.48 2.37 -5.44
C VAL A 109 -4.40 1.18 -5.16
N VAL A 110 -4.74 0.46 -6.21
CA VAL A 110 -5.36 -0.87 -6.12
C VAL A 110 -4.33 -1.89 -6.55
N VAL A 111 -4.05 -2.86 -5.69
CA VAL A 111 -2.96 -3.80 -5.81
C VAL A 111 -3.52 -5.21 -5.91
N LYS A 112 -3.18 -5.91 -6.99
CA LYS A 112 -3.45 -7.33 -7.19
C LYS A 112 -2.15 -8.11 -7.00
N GLY A 113 -2.18 -9.16 -6.19
CA GLY A 113 -1.00 -9.99 -5.96
C GLY A 113 -1.26 -11.16 -5.04
N LYS A 114 -0.18 -11.83 -4.63
CA LYS A 114 -0.25 -12.88 -3.60
C LYS A 114 0.02 -12.30 -2.22
N ALA A 115 -0.80 -12.67 -1.25
CA ALA A 115 -0.55 -12.38 0.15
C ALA A 115 0.64 -13.21 0.65
N GLN A 116 1.51 -12.54 1.39
CA GLN A 116 2.58 -13.14 2.18
C GLN A 116 2.35 -12.72 3.63
N ARG A 117 2.13 -13.69 4.51
CA ARG A 117 1.87 -13.48 5.93
C ARG A 117 3.08 -13.88 6.74
N ASP A 118 3.42 -13.07 7.75
CA ASP A 118 4.42 -13.42 8.75
C ASP A 118 3.75 -13.86 10.07
N ASP A 119 4.57 -14.36 10.99
CA ASP A 119 4.12 -14.88 12.29
C ASP A 119 3.51 -13.78 13.19
N ASP A 120 3.84 -12.51 12.93
CA ASP A 120 3.28 -11.34 13.62
C ASP A 120 1.94 -10.89 13.01
N GLY A 121 1.48 -11.57 11.96
CA GLY A 121 0.23 -11.27 11.28
C GLY A 121 0.29 -10.02 10.39
N ASN A 122 1.47 -9.55 10.00
CA ASN A 122 1.60 -8.50 8.99
C ASN A 122 1.26 -9.05 7.60
N LEU A 123 0.82 -8.15 6.73
CA LEU A 123 0.52 -8.46 5.34
C LEU A 123 1.57 -7.82 4.44
N THR A 124 2.25 -8.65 3.66
CA THR A 124 2.98 -8.22 2.46
C THR A 124 2.22 -8.70 1.22
N VAL A 125 2.09 -7.87 0.20
CA VAL A 125 1.53 -8.27 -1.10
C VAL A 125 2.64 -8.33 -2.14
N LEU A 126 2.87 -9.53 -2.69
CA LEU A 126 3.69 -9.74 -3.88
C LEU A 126 2.85 -9.36 -5.11
N ALA A 127 2.92 -8.08 -5.46
CA ALA A 127 2.06 -7.45 -6.44
C ALA A 127 2.49 -7.80 -7.87
N THR A 128 1.60 -8.46 -8.59
CA THR A 128 1.71 -8.73 -10.03
C THR A 128 0.98 -7.66 -10.86
N GLY A 129 0.06 -6.92 -10.23
CA GLY A 129 -0.65 -5.80 -10.83
C GLY A 129 -0.82 -4.65 -9.84
N VAL A 130 -0.59 -3.43 -10.33
CA VAL A 130 -0.91 -2.19 -9.60
C VAL A 130 -1.68 -1.29 -10.55
N PHE A 131 -2.80 -0.77 -10.07
CA PHE A 131 -3.59 0.29 -10.69
C PHE A 131 -3.45 1.55 -9.82
N VAL A 132 -3.13 2.69 -10.43
CA VAL A 132 -3.05 3.97 -9.73
C VAL A 132 -4.35 4.73 -9.97
N LYS A 133 -5.12 5.01 -8.90
CA LYS A 133 -6.35 5.81 -9.03
C LYS A 133 -5.99 7.24 -9.40
N LYS A 134 -6.52 7.73 -10.52
CA LYS A 134 -6.41 9.13 -10.90
C LYS A 134 -7.28 9.97 -9.97
N LYS A 135 -6.73 11.09 -9.50
CA LYS A 135 -7.47 12.12 -8.75
C LYS A 135 -8.44 12.86 -9.65
#